data_AF-A9NSM8-F1
#
_entry.id   AF-A9NSM8-F1
#
_cell.length_a   1.000
_cell.length_b   1.000
_cell.length_c   1.000
_cell.angle_alpha   90.00
_cell.angle_beta   90.00
_cell.angle_gamma   90.00
#
_symmetry.space_group_name_H-M   'P 1'
#
loop_
_entity.id
_entity.type
_entity.pdbx_description
1 polymer ?
#
loop_
_entity_poly.entity_id
_entity_poly.type
_entity_poly.pdbx_seq_one_letter_code
_entity_poly.pdbx_strand_id
1 'polypeptide(L)'
;MHLSPRSKPRLLKTMEHAQSETVRVTEIIQFDKFTCAWAIEHFSSLDAERHYSDIFTVGGHKWRLLIFPKGNNVDYLSIYLDVPDSATLPHGCSKYAEFSLAVVNLTDPQLTIRKGIPIIALN
;
A
#
# COMPACT_ATOMS: atom_id res chain seq x y z
N MET A 1 32.29 -37.86 -57.30
CA MET A 1 32.53 -38.92 -56.30
C MET A 1 33.94 -38.70 -55.74
N HIS A 2 34.13 -38.93 -54.44
CA HIS A 2 35.39 -38.92 -53.65
C HIS A 2 35.91 -37.64 -52.95
N LEU A 3 35.57 -37.61 -51.64
CA LEU A 3 36.37 -37.40 -50.41
C LEU A 3 37.06 -36.06 -50.11
N SER A 4 36.58 -35.43 -49.03
CA SER A 4 37.39 -34.64 -48.08
C SER A 4 38.31 -35.58 -47.27
N PRO A 5 39.45 -35.12 -46.72
CA PRO A 5 39.42 -34.45 -45.40
C PRO A 5 40.57 -33.39 -45.27
N ARG A 6 40.80 -32.59 -44.24
CA ARG A 6 40.49 -32.61 -42.81
C ARG A 6 40.94 -31.22 -42.30
N SER A 7 40.11 -30.45 -41.62
CA SER A 7 40.59 -29.33 -40.80
C SER A 7 40.50 -29.72 -39.33
N LYS A 8 41.66 -29.71 -38.65
CA LYS A 8 41.77 -29.83 -37.19
C LYS A 8 42.25 -28.49 -36.61
N PRO A 9 41.93 -28.21 -35.33
CA PRO A 9 41.64 -26.86 -34.86
C PRO A 9 42.82 -26.20 -34.15
N ARG A 10 42.75 -24.89 -33.92
CA ARG A 10 43.51 -24.27 -32.83
C ARG A 10 42.79 -23.05 -32.23
N LEU A 11 42.39 -23.22 -30.96
CA LEU A 11 42.14 -22.19 -29.94
C LEU A 11 43.33 -21.20 -29.91
N LEU A 12 43.24 -19.93 -29.51
CA LEU A 12 42.33 -19.19 -28.64
C LEU A 12 42.54 -17.69 -29.00
N LYS A 13 41.51 -16.84 -28.92
CA LYS A 13 41.72 -15.42 -28.62
C LYS A 13 40.89 -15.09 -27.39
N THR A 14 41.59 -14.89 -26.29
CA THR A 14 41.09 -14.28 -25.07
C THR A 14 40.64 -12.85 -25.37
N MET A 15 39.39 -12.53 -25.03
CA MET A 15 38.90 -11.17 -24.79
C MET A 15 38.09 -11.31 -23.49
N GLU A 16 38.69 -10.92 -22.37
CA GLU A 16 38.64 -9.57 -21.81
C GLU A 16 37.26 -9.27 -21.20
N HIS A 17 37.25 -9.37 -19.87
CA HIS A 17 36.45 -8.64 -18.91
C HIS A 17 35.16 -7.98 -19.42
N ALA A 18 34.04 -8.60 -19.06
CA ALA A 18 32.91 -7.85 -18.54
C ALA A 18 32.56 -8.46 -17.18
N GLN A 19 33.02 -7.84 -16.09
CA GLN A 19 32.31 -7.98 -14.83
C GLN A 19 30.91 -7.45 -15.10
N SER A 20 29.92 -8.34 -15.08
CA SER A 20 28.52 -7.94 -15.00
C SER A 20 28.36 -7.14 -13.71
N GLU A 21 28.43 -5.82 -13.80
CA GLU A 21 27.78 -4.97 -12.82
C GLU A 21 26.28 -5.23 -12.98
N THR A 22 25.80 -6.25 -12.28
CA THR A 22 24.40 -6.30 -11.92
C THR A 22 24.21 -5.11 -10.99
N VAL A 23 23.88 -3.96 -11.57
CA VAL A 23 23.23 -2.89 -10.82
C VAL A 23 21.93 -3.53 -10.34
N ARG A 24 21.96 -4.04 -9.12
CA ARG A 24 20.74 -4.24 -8.36
C ARG A 24 20.22 -2.84 -8.17
N VAL A 25 19.36 -2.40 -9.09
CA VAL A 25 18.32 -1.46 -8.73
C VAL A 25 17.48 -2.24 -7.73
N THR A 26 17.96 -2.32 -6.47
CA THR A 26 17.03 -2.14 -5.38
C THR A 26 16.42 -0.80 -5.72
N GLU A 27 15.27 -0.85 -6.37
CA GLU A 27 14.32 0.23 -6.29
C GLU A 27 14.27 0.50 -4.79
N ILE A 28 14.96 1.57 -4.38
CA ILE A 28 14.69 2.17 -3.10
C ILE A 28 13.28 2.70 -3.36
N ILE A 29 12.28 1.83 -3.16
CA ILE A 29 10.89 2.22 -3.16
C ILE A 29 10.79 3.04 -1.89
N GLN A 30 11.17 4.30 -2.03
CA GLN A 30 10.88 5.33 -1.08
C GLN A 30 9.37 5.46 -1.12
N PHE A 31 8.69 4.62 -0.33
CA PHE A 31 7.28 4.76 -0.10
C PHE A 31 7.12 6.08 0.64
N ASP A 32 6.86 7.14 -0.11
CA ASP A 32 6.48 8.41 0.49
C ASP A 32 5.27 8.12 1.37
N LYS A 33 5.46 8.33 2.67
CA LYS A 33 4.42 8.15 3.67
C LYS A 33 3.28 9.10 3.33
N PHE A 34 2.18 8.56 2.82
CA PHE A 34 0.97 9.35 2.60
C PHE A 34 0.20 9.53 3.91
N THR A 35 -0.28 10.74 4.17
CA THR A 35 -1.15 11.04 5.31
C THR A 35 -2.40 11.76 4.82
N CYS A 36 -3.56 11.15 5.01
CA CYS A 36 -4.85 11.81 4.87
C CYS A 36 -5.29 12.34 6.25
N ALA A 37 -5.71 13.60 6.30
CA ALA A 37 -6.37 14.19 7.47
C ALA A 37 -7.82 14.50 7.11
N TRP A 38 -8.73 14.14 8.01
CA TRP A 38 -10.16 14.34 7.84
C TRP A 38 -10.73 15.03 9.08
N ALA A 39 -11.21 16.26 8.89
CA ALA A 39 -11.95 16.98 9.91
C ALA A 39 -13.43 16.66 9.78
N ILE A 40 -14.07 16.32 10.89
CA ILE A 40 -15.50 16.05 10.95
C ILE A 40 -16.15 17.18 11.72
N GLU A 41 -16.90 18.02 11.00
CA GLU A 41 -17.66 19.09 11.60
C GLU A 41 -18.90 18.53 12.31
N HIS A 42 -19.31 19.17 13.40
CA HIS A 42 -20.51 18.80 14.16
C HIS A 42 -20.57 17.30 14.55
N PHE A 43 -19.43 16.68 14.86
CA PHE A 43 -19.30 15.24 15.17
C PHE A 43 -20.35 14.73 16.16
N SER A 44 -20.62 15.49 17.24
CA SER A 44 -21.60 15.11 18.28
C SER A 44 -23.04 15.03 17.78
N SER A 45 -23.35 15.61 16.63
CA SER A 45 -24.67 15.61 15.99
C SER A 45 -24.79 14.53 14.91
N LEU A 46 -23.76 13.71 14.68
CA LEU A 46 -23.83 12.61 13.72
C LEU A 46 -24.73 11.49 14.25
N ASP A 47 -25.92 11.39 13.67
CA ASP A 47 -26.88 10.31 13.94
C ASP A 47 -26.80 9.15 12.95
N ALA A 48 -26.01 9.27 11.89
CA ALA A 48 -25.79 8.20 10.94
C ALA A 48 -25.04 7.02 11.59
N GLU A 49 -25.41 5.79 11.23
CA GLU A 49 -24.73 4.56 11.65
C GLU A 49 -23.23 4.61 11.28
N ARG A 50 -22.93 5.12 10.08
CA ARG A 50 -21.59 5.26 9.55
C ARG A 50 -21.40 6.55 8.77
N HIS A 51 -20.17 7.05 8.72
CA HIS A 51 -19.79 8.25 8.01
C HIS A 51 -18.45 8.05 7.29
N TYR A 52 -18.27 8.69 6.14
CA TYR A 52 -17.13 8.48 5.25
C TYR A 52 -16.39 9.78 4.98
N SER A 53 -15.06 9.69 4.86
CA SER A 53 -14.27 10.77 4.27
C SER A 53 -14.46 10.82 2.75
N ASP A 54 -13.87 11.85 2.15
CA ASP A 54 -13.58 11.84 0.71
C ASP A 54 -12.65 10.67 0.33
N ILE A 55 -12.73 10.28 -0.93
CA ILE A 55 -11.87 9.24 -1.51
C ILE A 55 -10.51 9.84 -1.86
N PHE A 56 -9.44 9.14 -1.50
CA PHE A 56 -8.07 9.48 -1.85
C PHE A 56 -7.34 8.30 -2.51
N THR A 57 -6.26 8.58 -3.23
CA THR A 57 -5.51 7.56 -4.00
C THR A 57 -4.07 7.44 -3.52
N VAL A 58 -3.66 6.22 -3.18
CA VAL A 58 -2.28 5.88 -2.77
C VAL A 58 -1.90 4.55 -3.40
N GLY A 59 -0.71 4.48 -4.00
CA GLY A 59 -0.24 3.25 -4.66
C GLY A 59 -1.15 2.79 -5.80
N GLY A 60 -1.82 3.72 -6.49
CA GLY A 60 -2.78 3.39 -7.56
C GLY A 60 -4.13 2.84 -7.08
N HIS A 61 -4.37 2.80 -5.77
CA HIS A 61 -5.61 2.31 -5.18
C HIS A 61 -6.41 3.45 -4.55
N LYS A 62 -7.72 3.44 -4.78
CA LYS A 62 -8.68 4.29 -4.05
C LYS A 62 -8.91 3.75 -2.65
N TRP A 63 -8.94 4.66 -1.70
CA TRP A 63 -9.16 4.45 -0.27
C TRP A 63 -10.10 5.52 0.28
N ARG A 64 -10.73 5.25 1.42
CA ARG A 64 -11.41 6.26 2.24
C ARG A 64 -11.35 5.87 3.72
N LEU A 65 -11.52 6.84 4.61
CA LEU A 65 -11.77 6.57 6.01
C LEU A 65 -13.27 6.31 6.22
N LEU A 66 -13.57 5.35 7.10
CA LEU A 66 -14.91 4.99 7.52
C LEU A 66 -14.97 5.05 9.04
N ILE A 67 -15.96 5.74 9.58
CA ILE A 67 -16.24 5.72 11.01
C ILE A 67 -17.64 5.22 11.33
N PHE A 68 -17.78 4.61 12.49
CA PHE A 68 -19.05 4.42 13.17
C PHE A 68 -19.02 5.31 14.42
N PRO A 69 -19.68 6.49 14.40
CA PRO A 69 -19.60 7.47 15.49
C PRO A 69 -19.98 6.89 16.85
N LYS A 70 -20.99 6.01 16.86
CA LYS A 70 -21.51 5.31 18.04
C LYS A 70 -20.95 3.88 18.20
N GLY A 71 -19.99 3.50 17.35
CA GLY A 71 -19.33 2.21 17.36
C GLY A 71 -19.97 1.13 16.48
N ASN A 72 -19.20 0.07 16.23
CA ASN A 72 -19.61 -1.10 15.46
C ASN A 72 -19.58 -2.33 16.37
N ASN A 73 -20.73 -2.66 16.98
CA ASN A 73 -20.86 -3.66 18.06
C ASN A 73 -20.10 -3.34 19.35
N VAL A 74 -19.79 -2.05 19.59
CA VAL A 74 -19.12 -1.52 20.77
C VAL A 74 -19.65 -0.12 21.07
N ASP A 75 -19.45 0.39 22.29
CA ASP A 75 -19.92 1.73 22.71
C ASP A 75 -18.88 2.85 22.50
N TYR A 76 -17.87 2.60 21.65
CA TYR A 76 -16.78 3.52 21.37
C TYR A 76 -16.66 3.80 19.87
N LEU A 77 -16.17 4.99 19.52
CA LEU A 77 -15.85 5.35 18.14
C LEU A 77 -15.01 4.25 17.48
N SER A 78 -15.52 3.72 16.36
CA SER A 78 -14.81 2.74 15.53
C SER A 78 -14.35 3.41 14.24
N ILE A 79 -13.08 3.20 13.86
CA ILE A 79 -12.44 3.83 12.70
C ILE A 79 -11.79 2.74 11.84
N TYR A 80 -11.99 2.82 10.53
CA TYR A 80 -11.51 1.86 9.56
C TYR A 80 -10.91 2.56 8.34
N LEU A 81 -10.00 1.87 7.66
CA LEU A 81 -9.64 2.14 6.28
C LEU A 81 -10.53 1.26 5.39
N ASP A 82 -11.20 1.87 4.43
CA ASP A 82 -12.17 1.19 3.56
C ASP A 82 -11.81 1.33 2.07
N VAL A 83 -12.25 0.35 1.29
CA VAL A 83 -12.12 0.36 -0.17
C VAL A 83 -13.49 0.75 -0.76
N PRO A 84 -13.63 1.95 -1.36
CA PRO A 84 -14.94 2.48 -1.74
C PRO A 84 -15.72 1.59 -2.73
N ASP A 85 -15.01 0.83 -3.55
CA ASP A 85 -15.56 -0.02 -4.61
C ASP A 85 -15.54 -1.52 -4.23
N SER A 86 -15.39 -1.86 -2.94
CA SER A 86 -15.25 -3.25 -2.43
C SER A 86 -16.33 -4.19 -2.94
N ALA A 87 -17.60 -3.75 -2.93
CA ALA A 87 -18.74 -4.53 -3.41
C ALA A 87 -18.67 -4.91 -4.90
N THR A 88 -17.85 -4.21 -5.69
CA THR A 88 -17.68 -4.45 -7.13
C THR A 88 -16.37 -5.16 -7.47
N LEU A 89 -15.52 -5.42 -6.47
CA LEU A 89 -14.27 -6.13 -6.70
C LEU A 89 -14.55 -7.57 -7.12
N PRO A 90 -13.80 -8.11 -8.11
CA PRO A 90 -13.88 -9.52 -8.44
C PRO A 90 -13.61 -10.39 -7.21
N HIS A 91 -14.34 -11.49 -7.09
CA HIS A 91 -14.14 -12.44 -5.99
C HIS A 91 -12.68 -12.88 -5.90
N GLY A 92 -12.09 -12.78 -4.71
CA GLY A 92 -10.70 -13.13 -4.46
C GLY A 92 -9.70 -11.98 -4.66
N CYS A 93 -10.13 -10.80 -5.12
CA CYS A 93 -9.28 -9.62 -5.11
C CYS A 93 -9.12 -9.05 -3.70
N SER A 94 -7.89 -8.71 -3.33
CA SER A 94 -7.58 -8.00 -2.09
C SER A 94 -6.54 -6.93 -2.36
N LYS A 95 -6.67 -5.80 -1.65
CA LYS A 95 -5.67 -4.74 -1.62
C LYS A 95 -4.89 -4.84 -0.32
N TYR A 96 -3.57 -4.77 -0.42
CA TYR A 96 -2.70 -4.84 0.75
C TYR A 96 -2.28 -3.43 1.15
N ALA A 97 -2.38 -3.13 2.44
CA ALA A 97 -1.95 -1.84 2.98
C ALA A 97 -1.29 -2.01 4.34
N GLU A 98 -0.17 -1.31 4.54
CA GLU A 98 0.38 -0.99 5.86
C GLU A 98 -0.03 0.43 6.20
N PHE A 99 -0.66 0.64 7.36
CA PHE A 99 -1.16 1.96 7.74
C PHE A 99 -1.25 2.14 9.24
N SER A 100 -1.49 3.38 9.65
CA SER A 100 -1.89 3.69 11.02
C SER A 100 -3.12 4.58 11.00
N LEU A 101 -3.99 4.40 11.98
CA LEU A 101 -5.13 5.29 12.23
C LEU A 101 -4.84 6.13 13.46
N ALA A 102 -5.30 7.38 13.47
CA ALA A 102 -5.11 8.27 14.61
C ALA A 102 -6.33 9.16 14.84
N VAL A 103 -6.65 9.40 16.11
CA VAL A 103 -7.52 10.48 16.57
C VAL A 103 -6.62 11.59 17.08
N VAL A 104 -6.57 12.70 16.36
CA VAL A 104 -5.68 13.81 16.65
C VAL A 104 -6.28 14.68 17.73
N ASN A 105 -5.52 14.92 18.80
CA ASN A 105 -5.84 15.96 19.75
C ASN A 105 -5.27 17.29 19.24
N LEU A 106 -6.16 18.23 18.90
CA LEU A 106 -5.78 19.51 18.29
C LEU A 106 -5.16 20.50 19.28
N THR A 107 -5.37 20.31 20.59
CA THR A 107 -4.86 21.18 21.65
C THR A 107 -3.51 20.70 22.17
N ASP A 108 -3.38 19.39 22.35
CA ASP A 108 -2.15 18.74 22.83
C ASP A 108 -1.78 17.55 21.94
N PRO A 109 -0.82 17.73 21.02
CA PRO A 109 -0.37 16.66 20.13
C PRO A 109 0.13 15.40 20.83
N GLN A 110 0.63 15.51 22.07
CA GLN A 110 1.13 14.36 22.84
C GLN A 110 0.00 13.41 23.27
N LEU A 111 -1.24 13.90 23.32
CA LEU A 111 -2.43 13.11 23.64
C LEU A 111 -3.10 12.52 22.39
N THR A 112 -2.50 12.65 21.21
CA THR A 112 -2.98 11.99 19.99
C THR A 112 -2.86 10.47 20.13
N ILE A 113 -4.00 9.78 19.98
CA ILE A 113 -4.03 8.31 20.01
C ILE A 113 -3.78 7.82 18.59
N ARG A 114 -2.75 6.99 18.40
CA ARG A 114 -2.42 6.35 17.12
C ARG A 114 -2.27 4.85 17.29
N LYS A 115 -2.84 4.10 16.36
CA LYS A 115 -2.67 2.65 16.27
C LYS A 115 -2.09 2.27 14.92
N GLY A 116 -0.89 1.67 14.94
CA GLY A 116 -0.28 1.05 13.77
C GLY A 116 -0.95 -0.28 13.49
N ILE A 117 -1.17 -0.58 12.21
CA ILE A 117 -1.71 -1.83 11.72
C ILE A 117 -0.68 -2.41 10.74
N PRO A 118 -0.20 -3.65 10.97
CA PRO A 118 0.71 -4.30 10.03
C PRO A 118 0.01 -4.50 8.68
N ILE A 119 0.75 -4.96 7.67
CA ILE A 119 0.18 -5.24 6.34
C ILE A 119 -1.05 -6.15 6.49
N ILE A 120 -2.22 -5.66 6.08
CA ILE A 120 -3.47 -6.43 6.04
C ILE A 120 -4.07 -6.41 4.64
N ALA A 121 -4.81 -7.47 4.32
CA ALA A 121 -5.62 -7.58 3.12
C ALA A 121 -7.00 -6.95 3.36
N LEU A 122 -7.41 -6.05 2.46
CA LEU A 122 -8.69 -5.36 2.46
C LEU A 122 -9.46 -5.73 1.18
N ASN A 123 -10.73 -6.12 1.34
CA ASN A 123 -11.61 -6.58 0.26
C ASN A 123 -12.88 -5.74 0.17
#